data_AF-X1Q4L7-F1
#
_entry.id   AF-X1Q4L7-F1
#
_cell.length_a   1.000
_cell.length_b   1.000
_cell.length_c   1.000
_cell.angle_alpha   90.00
_cell.angle_beta   90.00
_cell.angle_gamma   90.00
#
_symmetry.space_group_name_H-M   'P 1'
#
loop_
_entity.id
_entity.type
_entity.pdbx_description
1 polymer ?
#
loop_
_entity_poly.entity_id
_entity_poly.type
_entity_poly.pdbx_seq_one_letter_code
_entity_poly.pdbx_strand_id
1 'polypeptide(L)'
;PSARKTKSGYSTGASVLEELRGVHPIIEFILEYRQLAKLKSTYIDALPSLINSKTGRVHTSFNQTRTSTGRLSSSEPNLQNIPVRGELGKEVRQAFIAPPGSLLMAGDYSQIDLRALAHLSQDPSLLAAFHNDEDIHSATAAQLFGVDASQVTPDMRRLAKTVNFGVIYGMSDYGLEQATELSREEASRFIADYFDKYPGVKQYLESTKEQARELGYVQTLLGRRRSILEIGSSNRQVREAAERMAINMPVQGTSADIIKVAMI
;
A
#
# COMPACT_ATOMS: atom_id res chain seq x y z
N PRO A 1 25.24 10.43 -12.79
CA PRO A 1 24.00 9.85 -12.21
C PRO A 1 22.75 10.44 -12.87
N SER A 2 21.75 9.61 -13.17
CA SER A 2 20.44 10.02 -13.70
C SER A 2 19.73 10.90 -12.67
N ALA A 3 19.60 12.19 -12.97
CA ALA A 3 19.04 13.15 -12.02
C ALA A 3 17.51 13.18 -12.13
N ARG A 4 16.81 12.49 -11.23
CA ARG A 4 15.35 12.62 -11.12
C ARG A 4 15.02 14.04 -10.63
N LYS A 5 14.31 14.83 -11.44
CA LYS A 5 13.94 16.22 -11.12
C LYS A 5 12.50 16.30 -10.60
N THR A 6 12.28 17.22 -9.67
CA THR A 6 10.98 17.71 -9.23
C THR A 6 10.75 19.11 -9.80
N LYS A 7 9.55 19.68 -9.62
CA LYS A 7 9.25 21.05 -10.06
C LYS A 7 10.20 22.10 -9.47
N SER A 8 10.81 21.84 -8.31
CA SER A 8 11.66 22.78 -7.57
C SER A 8 13.15 22.44 -7.61
N GLY A 9 13.60 21.45 -8.39
CA GLY A 9 15.01 21.07 -8.48
C GLY A 9 15.23 19.56 -8.39
N TYR A 10 16.45 19.15 -8.01
CA TYR A 10 16.80 17.73 -7.92
C TYR A 10 16.06 17.03 -6.77
N SER A 11 15.51 15.86 -7.06
CA SER A 11 14.91 15.02 -6.03
C SER A 11 15.99 14.48 -5.12
N THR A 12 15.79 14.63 -3.82
CA THR A 12 16.54 13.89 -2.80
C THR A 12 15.63 12.89 -2.09
N GLY A 13 14.52 12.46 -2.72
CA GLY A 13 13.61 11.49 -2.11
C GLY A 13 14.33 10.18 -1.73
N ALA A 14 13.79 9.44 -0.75
CA ALA A 14 14.42 8.22 -0.25
C ALA A 14 14.78 7.24 -1.38
N SER A 15 13.87 6.98 -2.33
CA SER A 15 14.13 6.09 -3.47
C SER A 15 15.32 6.55 -4.32
N VAL A 16 15.50 7.86 -4.52
CA VAL A 16 16.63 8.40 -5.30
C VAL A 16 17.93 8.27 -4.53
N LEU A 17 17.90 8.42 -3.21
CA LEU A 17 19.08 8.22 -2.37
C LEU A 17 19.45 6.73 -2.28
N GLU A 18 18.47 5.82 -2.25
CA GLU A 18 18.69 4.37 -2.31
C GLU A 18 19.43 3.97 -3.59
N GLU A 19 19.01 4.49 -4.75
CA GLU A 19 19.70 4.29 -6.04
C GLU A 19 21.15 4.83 -6.05
N LEU A 20 21.47 5.78 -5.15
CA LEU A 20 22.80 6.38 -5.02
C LEU A 20 23.66 5.73 -3.93
N ARG A 21 23.17 4.68 -3.26
CA ARG A 21 24.01 3.92 -2.31
C ARG A 21 25.25 3.38 -3.00
N GLY A 22 26.35 3.31 -2.25
CA GLY A 22 27.66 2.91 -2.79
C GLY A 22 28.37 3.97 -3.63
N VAL A 23 27.68 5.01 -4.11
CA VAL A 23 28.32 6.12 -4.85
C VAL A 23 29.16 7.00 -3.92
N HIS A 24 28.67 7.30 -2.71
CA HIS A 24 29.40 8.06 -1.70
C HIS A 24 28.91 7.75 -0.28
N PRO A 25 29.80 7.64 0.74
CA PRO A 25 29.40 7.33 2.12
C PRO A 25 28.36 8.29 2.74
N ILE A 26 28.34 9.56 2.30
CA ILE A 26 27.38 10.58 2.76
C ILE A 26 25.91 10.16 2.55
N ILE A 27 25.63 9.31 1.55
CA ILE A 27 24.26 8.91 1.23
C ILE A 27 23.64 8.11 2.37
N GLU A 28 24.40 7.20 2.97
CA GLU A 28 23.99 6.43 4.15
C GLU A 28 23.71 7.36 5.34
N PHE A 29 24.61 8.31 5.61
CA PHE A 29 24.42 9.29 6.68
C PHE A 29 23.19 10.18 6.47
N ILE A 30 22.89 10.58 5.23
CA ILE A 30 21.68 11.38 4.93
C ILE A 30 20.41 10.55 5.18
N LEU A 31 20.39 9.29 4.75
CA LEU A 31 19.26 8.38 4.95
C LEU A 31 19.00 8.16 6.45
N GLU A 32 20.06 7.85 7.20
CA GLU A 32 20.02 7.67 8.65
C GLU A 32 19.56 8.96 9.37
N TYR A 33 20.18 10.10 9.07
CA TYR A 33 19.81 11.39 9.65
C TYR A 33 18.33 11.70 9.43
N ARG A 34 17.79 11.46 8.23
CA ARG A 34 16.38 11.73 7.94
C ARG A 34 15.44 10.82 8.71
N GLN A 35 15.80 9.55 8.86
CA GLN A 35 15.03 8.61 9.68
C GLN A 35 15.00 9.08 11.13
N LEU A 36 16.16 9.38 11.72
CA LEU A 36 16.28 9.84 13.10
C LEU A 36 15.58 11.20 13.32
N ALA A 37 15.79 12.16 12.42
CA ALA A 37 15.17 13.47 12.49
C ALA A 37 13.63 13.38 12.39
N LYS A 38 13.11 12.50 11.53
CA LYS A 38 11.66 12.25 11.44
C LYS A 38 11.12 11.63 12.72
N LEU A 39 11.83 10.63 13.27
CA LEU A 39 11.46 9.98 14.52
C LEU A 39 11.40 10.98 15.67
N LYS A 40 12.47 11.77 15.82
CA LYS A 40 12.60 12.79 16.84
C LYS A 40 11.50 13.85 16.72
N SER A 41 11.43 14.54 15.58
CA SER A 41 10.52 15.67 15.40
C SER A 41 9.05 15.29 15.42
N THR A 42 8.67 14.17 14.80
CA THR A 42 7.24 13.83 14.59
C THR A 42 6.66 13.00 15.72
N TYR A 43 7.46 12.21 16.43
CA TYR A 43 6.95 11.33 17.47
C TYR A 43 7.52 11.67 18.85
N ILE A 44 8.84 11.74 19.01
CA ILE A 44 9.47 11.91 20.32
C ILE A 44 9.22 13.31 20.89
N ASP A 45 9.37 14.37 20.10
CA ASP A 45 9.16 15.75 20.56
C ASP A 45 7.67 16.14 20.52
N ALA A 46 6.97 15.72 19.47
CA ALA A 46 5.60 16.19 19.22
C ALA A 46 4.53 15.45 20.04
N LEU A 47 4.62 14.14 20.24
CA LEU A 47 3.55 13.42 20.96
C LEU A 47 3.46 13.84 22.44
N PRO A 48 4.56 14.01 23.20
CA PRO A 48 4.48 14.47 24.58
C PRO A 48 3.88 15.87 24.71
N SER A 49 4.14 16.77 23.76
CA SER A 49 3.55 18.12 23.79
C SER A 49 2.05 18.15 23.49
N LEU A 50 1.49 17.05 22.96
CA LEU A 50 0.06 16.88 22.68
C LEU A 50 -0.69 16.12 23.79
N ILE A 51 -0.03 15.81 24.90
CA ILE A 51 -0.69 15.17 26.04
C ILE A 51 -1.67 16.17 26.67
N ASN A 52 -2.93 15.77 26.75
CA ASN A 52 -3.95 16.56 27.42
C ASN A 52 -3.71 16.54 28.94
N SER A 53 -3.47 17.73 29.52
CA SER A 53 -3.10 17.90 30.93
C SER A 53 -4.14 17.39 31.93
N LYS A 54 -5.43 17.31 31.55
CA LYS A 54 -6.50 16.83 32.43
C LYS A 54 -6.58 15.30 32.47
N THR A 55 -6.27 14.64 31.37
CA THR A 55 -6.45 13.18 31.22
C THR A 55 -5.14 12.40 31.25
N GLY A 56 -4.01 13.06 31.00
CA GLY A 56 -2.71 12.39 30.80
C GLY A 56 -2.66 11.55 29.52
N ARG A 57 -3.53 11.82 28.54
CA ARG A 57 -3.66 11.04 27.30
C ARG A 57 -3.53 11.92 26.06
N VAL A 58 -3.14 11.29 24.96
CA VAL A 58 -3.21 11.87 23.62
C VAL A 58 -4.58 11.53 23.02
N HIS A 59 -5.27 12.54 22.46
CA HIS A 59 -6.59 12.40 21.85
C HIS A 59 -6.50 12.69 20.36
N THR A 60 -6.62 11.66 19.53
CA THR A 60 -6.61 11.84 18.07
C THR A 60 -8.00 12.19 17.53
N SER A 61 -8.05 12.86 16.38
CA SER A 61 -9.26 13.06 15.61
C SER A 61 -9.34 12.10 14.42
N PHE A 62 -10.39 11.28 14.36
CA PHE A 62 -10.69 10.44 13.21
C PHE A 62 -11.60 11.16 12.21
N ASN A 63 -11.06 11.55 11.07
CA ASN A 63 -11.80 12.20 10.00
C ASN A 63 -12.49 11.14 9.14
N GLN A 64 -13.82 11.10 9.20
CA GLN A 64 -14.63 10.07 8.54
C GLN A 64 -14.96 10.38 7.06
N THR A 65 -14.88 11.65 6.66
CA THR A 65 -15.32 12.16 5.33
C THR A 65 -14.18 12.72 4.46
N ARG A 66 -12.92 12.52 4.85
CA ARG A 66 -11.76 13.15 4.18
C ARG A 66 -11.18 12.36 3.01
N THR A 67 -11.24 11.03 3.04
CA THR A 67 -10.58 10.19 2.02
C THR A 67 -11.54 9.83 0.89
N SER A 68 -11.02 9.71 -0.33
CA SER A 68 -11.80 9.35 -1.52
C SER A 68 -12.18 7.86 -1.60
N THR A 69 -11.56 7.01 -0.79
CA THR A 69 -11.82 5.57 -0.74
C THR A 69 -12.66 5.14 0.46
N GLY A 70 -12.99 6.07 1.37
CA GLY A 70 -13.79 5.77 2.56
C GLY A 70 -12.99 5.29 3.76
N ARG A 71 -11.66 5.23 3.69
CA ARG A 71 -10.79 5.01 4.87
C ARG A 71 -10.93 6.17 5.88
N LEU A 72 -10.77 5.86 7.16
CA LEU A 72 -10.54 6.90 8.17
C LEU A 72 -9.16 7.51 7.99
N SER A 73 -9.02 8.81 8.28
CA SER A 73 -7.71 9.44 8.45
C SER A 73 -7.60 10.03 9.85
N SER A 74 -6.41 9.96 10.45
CA SER A 74 -6.15 10.43 11.80
C SER A 74 -5.31 11.72 11.77
N SER A 75 -5.68 12.69 12.61
CA SER A 75 -4.98 13.97 12.74
C SER A 75 -4.94 14.45 14.19
N GLU A 76 -3.96 15.30 14.48
CA GLU A 76 -3.81 16.00 15.76
C GLU A 76 -3.84 15.08 17.01
N PRO A 77 -2.94 14.10 17.14
CA PRO A 77 -1.91 13.65 16.18
C PRO A 77 -2.41 12.52 15.26
N ASN A 78 -1.67 12.25 14.18
CA ASN A 78 -1.90 11.07 13.36
C ASN A 78 -1.36 9.82 14.10
N LEU A 79 -2.27 8.95 14.54
CA LEU A 79 -1.96 7.69 15.21
C LEU A 79 -2.01 6.47 14.28
N GLN A 80 -2.37 6.65 13.02
CA GLN A 80 -2.39 5.56 12.04
C GLN A 80 -1.02 5.29 11.41
N ASN A 81 -0.07 6.22 11.53
CA ASN A 81 1.26 6.13 10.93
C ASN A 81 2.40 5.98 11.95
N ILE A 82 2.10 5.52 13.17
CA ILE A 82 3.12 5.27 14.19
C ILE A 82 4.13 4.23 13.67
N PRO A 83 5.44 4.54 13.70
CA PRO A 83 6.48 3.66 13.19
C PRO A 83 6.36 2.24 13.73
N VAL A 84 6.64 1.26 12.89
CA VAL A 84 6.64 -0.16 13.25
C VAL A 84 7.91 -0.88 12.78
N ARG A 85 8.69 -0.21 11.93
CA ARG A 85 9.88 -0.77 11.27
C ARG A 85 11.13 -0.36 12.04
N GLY A 86 12.07 -1.30 12.15
CA GLY A 86 13.33 -1.11 12.88
C GLY A 86 13.15 -1.04 14.39
N GLU A 87 14.24 -1.18 15.13
CA GLU A 87 14.22 -1.18 16.60
C GLU A 87 13.70 0.14 17.16
N LEU A 88 14.20 1.28 16.67
CA LEU A 88 13.72 2.60 17.09
C LEU A 88 12.22 2.82 16.83
N GLY A 89 11.67 2.23 15.76
CA GLY A 89 10.24 2.31 15.49
C GLY A 89 9.41 1.52 16.50
N LYS A 90 9.91 0.35 16.92
CA LYS A 90 9.29 -0.46 17.98
C LYS A 90 9.34 0.25 19.33
N GLU A 91 10.45 0.92 19.65
CA GLU A 91 10.59 1.70 20.89
C GLU A 91 9.54 2.82 20.99
N VAL A 92 9.26 3.54 19.90
CA VAL A 92 8.18 4.55 19.88
C VAL A 92 6.82 3.93 20.23
N ARG A 93 6.54 2.69 19.79
CA ARG A 93 5.28 2.01 20.12
C ARG A 93 5.19 1.60 21.59
N GLN A 94 6.32 1.31 22.25
CA GLN A 94 6.33 0.96 23.68
C GLN A 94 5.86 2.13 24.57
N ALA A 95 5.92 3.38 24.08
CA ALA A 95 5.37 4.53 24.78
C ALA A 95 3.82 4.53 24.86
N PHE A 96 3.14 3.73 24.04
CA PHE A 96 1.68 3.58 24.09
C PHE A 96 1.32 2.46 25.06
N ILE A 97 0.86 2.84 26.24
CA ILE A 97 0.57 1.91 27.35
C ILE A 97 -0.92 1.81 27.67
N ALA A 98 -1.33 0.65 28.17
CA ALA A 98 -2.65 0.45 28.78
C ALA A 98 -2.70 1.13 30.17
N PRO A 99 -3.89 1.54 30.63
CA PRO A 99 -4.06 1.95 32.03
C PRO A 99 -3.80 0.76 32.98
N PRO A 100 -3.47 1.01 34.26
CA PRO A 100 -3.25 -0.05 35.25
C PRO A 100 -4.41 -1.05 35.30
N GLY A 101 -4.09 -2.35 35.42
CA GLY A 101 -5.08 -3.42 35.41
C GLY A 101 -5.64 -3.78 34.03
N SER A 102 -5.17 -3.15 32.95
CA SER A 102 -5.60 -3.42 31.57
C SER A 102 -4.43 -3.86 30.68
N LEU A 103 -4.76 -4.46 29.54
CA LEU A 103 -3.82 -4.79 28.46
C LEU A 103 -4.28 -4.15 27.15
N LEU A 104 -3.33 -3.90 26.23
CA LEU A 104 -3.65 -3.53 24.85
C LEU A 104 -3.87 -4.79 24.02
N MET A 105 -4.97 -4.83 23.27
CA MET A 105 -5.26 -5.89 22.30
C MET A 105 -5.20 -5.32 20.89
N ALA A 106 -4.60 -6.06 19.97
CA ALA A 106 -4.52 -5.71 18.56
C ALA A 106 -5.02 -6.88 17.71
N GLY A 107 -5.90 -6.58 16.75
CA GLY A 107 -6.33 -7.50 15.70
C GLY A 107 -6.14 -6.84 14.34
N ASP A 108 -5.62 -7.58 13.37
CA ASP A 108 -5.40 -7.12 12.00
C ASP A 108 -5.90 -8.19 11.02
N TYR A 109 -6.53 -7.77 9.93
CA TYR A 109 -6.99 -8.68 8.90
C TYR A 109 -5.81 -9.14 8.04
N SER A 110 -5.61 -10.45 7.96
CA SER A 110 -4.61 -11.02 7.04
C SER A 110 -5.03 -10.81 5.58
N GLN A 111 -4.30 -9.93 4.89
CA GLN A 111 -4.41 -9.70 3.44
C GLN A 111 -5.82 -9.26 2.96
N ILE A 112 -6.51 -8.42 3.74
CA ILE A 112 -7.90 -8.01 3.44
C ILE A 112 -8.13 -7.48 2.02
N ASP A 113 -7.20 -6.66 1.49
CA ASP A 113 -7.35 -6.10 0.15
C ASP A 113 -7.31 -7.20 -0.93
N LEU A 114 -6.48 -8.23 -0.78
CA LEU A 114 -6.42 -9.34 -1.72
C LEU A 114 -7.64 -10.28 -1.57
N ARG A 115 -8.13 -10.48 -0.34
CA ARG A 115 -9.36 -11.25 -0.10
C ARG A 115 -10.58 -10.52 -0.68
N ALA A 116 -10.64 -9.20 -0.55
CA ALA A 116 -11.64 -8.37 -1.19
C ALA A 116 -11.53 -8.47 -2.72
N LEU A 117 -10.33 -8.43 -3.29
CA LEU A 117 -10.13 -8.64 -4.72
C LEU A 117 -10.60 -10.03 -5.18
N ALA A 118 -10.25 -11.10 -4.46
CA ALA A 118 -10.70 -12.46 -4.77
C ALA A 118 -12.23 -12.54 -4.81
N HIS A 119 -12.89 -11.93 -3.82
CA HIS A 119 -14.34 -11.84 -3.78
C HIS A 119 -14.92 -10.98 -4.91
N LEU A 120 -14.33 -9.83 -5.24
CA LEU A 120 -14.87 -8.94 -6.27
C LEU A 120 -14.65 -9.50 -7.69
N SER A 121 -13.51 -10.16 -7.91
CA SER A 121 -13.16 -10.77 -9.20
C SER A 121 -13.78 -12.13 -9.43
N GLN A 122 -14.18 -12.82 -8.36
CA GLN A 122 -14.65 -14.21 -8.39
C GLN A 122 -13.66 -15.15 -9.12
N ASP A 123 -12.36 -14.81 -9.06
CA ASP A 123 -11.33 -15.60 -9.70
C ASP A 123 -11.16 -16.95 -8.97
N PRO A 124 -11.36 -18.09 -9.65
CA PRO A 124 -11.39 -19.39 -8.99
C PRO A 124 -10.04 -19.77 -8.40
N SER A 125 -8.93 -19.42 -9.07
CA SER A 125 -7.57 -19.71 -8.59
C SER A 125 -7.26 -18.91 -7.34
N LEU A 126 -7.61 -17.62 -7.32
CA LEU A 126 -7.37 -16.74 -6.18
C LEU A 126 -8.27 -17.08 -4.99
N LEU A 127 -9.53 -17.44 -5.24
CA LEU A 127 -10.45 -17.94 -4.21
C LEU A 127 -9.94 -19.25 -3.60
N ALA A 128 -9.52 -20.21 -4.44
CA ALA A 128 -8.95 -21.48 -3.97
C ALA A 128 -7.71 -21.26 -3.11
N ALA A 129 -6.79 -20.38 -3.53
CA ALA A 129 -5.61 -20.03 -2.75
C ALA A 129 -5.97 -19.53 -1.35
N PHE A 130 -7.00 -18.68 -1.23
CA PHE A 130 -7.46 -18.20 0.07
C PHE A 130 -8.23 -19.24 0.90
N HIS A 131 -8.93 -20.17 0.27
CA HIS A 131 -9.58 -21.29 0.96
C HIS A 131 -8.58 -22.29 1.53
N ASN A 132 -7.43 -22.44 0.86
CA ASN A 132 -6.33 -23.32 1.27
C ASN A 132 -5.31 -22.62 2.19
N ASP A 133 -5.55 -21.36 2.57
CA ASP A 133 -4.63 -20.50 3.34
C ASP A 133 -3.22 -20.38 2.73
N GLU A 134 -3.16 -20.38 1.40
CA GLU A 134 -1.90 -20.24 0.67
C GLU A 134 -1.32 -18.83 0.81
N ASP A 135 0.00 -18.76 1.03
CA ASP A 135 0.70 -17.49 1.07
C ASP A 135 1.02 -16.98 -0.35
N ILE A 136 0.04 -16.29 -0.94
CA ILE A 136 0.14 -15.73 -2.30
C ILE A 136 1.38 -14.86 -2.47
N HIS A 137 1.80 -14.12 -1.44
CA HIS A 137 3.01 -13.30 -1.55
C HIS A 137 4.28 -14.14 -1.65
N SER A 138 4.35 -15.25 -0.92
CA SER A 138 5.49 -16.17 -1.00
C SER A 138 5.49 -16.93 -2.31
N ALA A 139 4.32 -17.35 -2.82
CA ALA A 139 4.20 -17.96 -4.14
C ALA A 139 4.64 -16.99 -5.25
N THR A 140 4.22 -15.73 -5.19
CA THR A 140 4.68 -14.68 -6.11
C THR A 140 6.18 -14.43 -5.96
N ALA A 141 6.72 -14.43 -4.74
CA ALA A 141 8.15 -14.24 -4.53
C ALA A 141 8.98 -15.38 -5.14
N ALA A 142 8.58 -16.63 -4.91
CA ALA A 142 9.22 -17.80 -5.51
C ALA A 142 9.30 -17.67 -7.04
N GLN A 143 8.18 -17.27 -7.67
CA GLN A 143 8.13 -17.03 -9.12
C GLN A 143 8.99 -15.83 -9.56
N LEU A 144 8.92 -14.70 -8.84
CA LEU A 144 9.64 -13.47 -9.18
C LEU A 144 11.16 -13.64 -9.13
N PHE A 145 11.64 -14.41 -8.16
CA PHE A 145 13.08 -14.62 -7.94
C PHE A 145 13.58 -15.94 -8.52
N GLY A 146 12.71 -16.77 -9.10
CA GLY A 146 13.08 -18.09 -9.64
C GLY A 146 13.64 -19.05 -8.58
N VAL A 147 13.10 -18.99 -7.36
CA VAL A 147 13.55 -19.81 -6.21
C VAL A 147 12.42 -20.71 -5.71
N ASP A 148 12.78 -21.79 -5.01
CA ASP A 148 11.79 -22.62 -4.32
C ASP A 148 11.07 -21.84 -3.22
N ALA A 149 9.81 -22.21 -2.94
CA ALA A 149 9.02 -21.55 -1.89
C ALA A 149 9.69 -21.60 -0.51
N SER A 150 10.47 -22.64 -0.22
CA SER A 150 11.24 -22.77 1.02
C SER A 150 12.44 -21.82 1.12
N GLN A 151 12.89 -21.25 0.00
CA GLN A 151 14.02 -20.32 -0.09
C GLN A 151 13.58 -18.85 -0.10
N VAL A 152 12.26 -18.59 -0.07
CA VAL A 152 11.72 -17.24 -0.02
C VAL A 152 12.08 -16.57 1.30
N THR A 153 12.91 -15.52 1.21
CA THR A 153 13.27 -14.71 2.37
C THR A 153 12.16 -13.71 2.72
N PRO A 154 12.11 -13.19 3.97
CA PRO A 154 11.15 -12.14 4.35
C PRO A 154 11.22 -10.89 3.46
N ASP A 155 12.41 -10.56 2.95
CA ASP A 155 12.63 -9.42 2.08
C ASP A 155 12.14 -9.67 0.64
N MET A 156 12.36 -10.88 0.11
CA MET A 156 11.75 -11.30 -1.15
C MET A 156 10.23 -11.26 -1.08
N ARG A 157 9.64 -11.79 -0.01
CA ARG A 157 8.18 -11.75 0.23
C ARG A 157 7.65 -10.32 0.31
N ARG A 158 8.41 -9.42 0.94
CA ARG A 158 8.05 -7.99 1.05
C ARG A 158 8.07 -7.29 -0.31
N LEU A 159 9.05 -7.60 -1.15
CA LEU A 159 9.10 -7.07 -2.52
C LEU A 159 7.93 -7.62 -3.34
N ALA A 160 7.70 -8.94 -3.31
CA ALA A 160 6.60 -9.60 -3.99
C ALA A 160 5.23 -9.07 -3.56
N LYS A 161 5.05 -8.72 -2.28
CA LYS A 161 3.85 -8.00 -1.81
C LYS A 161 3.66 -6.67 -2.54
N THR A 162 4.72 -5.88 -2.66
CA THR A 162 4.70 -4.59 -3.35
C THR A 162 4.41 -4.76 -4.84
N VAL A 163 5.03 -5.76 -5.46
CA VAL A 163 4.79 -6.14 -6.87
C VAL A 163 3.36 -6.62 -7.09
N ASN A 164 2.83 -7.54 -6.27
CA ASN A 164 1.44 -8.01 -6.37
C ASN A 164 0.46 -6.85 -6.33
N PHE A 165 0.59 -5.96 -5.34
CA PHE A 165 -0.26 -4.77 -5.27
C PHE A 165 -0.04 -3.85 -6.47
N GLY A 166 1.21 -3.69 -6.92
CA GLY A 166 1.53 -2.97 -8.13
C GLY A 166 0.75 -3.49 -9.33
N VAL A 167 0.93 -4.77 -9.66
CA VAL A 167 0.32 -5.42 -10.83
C VAL A 167 -1.20 -5.35 -10.77
N ILE A 168 -1.81 -5.68 -9.62
CA ILE A 168 -3.27 -5.57 -9.40
C ILE A 168 -3.77 -4.13 -9.63
N TYR A 169 -3.00 -3.13 -9.21
CA TYR A 169 -3.37 -1.72 -9.34
C TYR A 169 -2.79 -1.03 -10.57
N GLY A 170 -2.44 -1.80 -11.62
CA GLY A 170 -2.08 -1.27 -12.93
C GLY A 170 -0.68 -0.70 -13.01
N MET A 171 0.28 -1.27 -12.26
CA MET A 171 1.70 -1.06 -12.48
C MET A 171 2.08 -1.53 -13.89
N SER A 172 2.79 -0.69 -14.63
CA SER A 172 3.30 -1.04 -15.96
C SER A 172 4.53 -1.93 -15.86
N ASP A 173 4.88 -2.57 -16.98
CA ASP A 173 6.17 -3.23 -17.22
C ASP A 173 7.36 -2.38 -16.76
N TYR A 174 7.37 -1.09 -17.12
CA TYR A 174 8.38 -0.13 -16.69
C TYR A 174 8.33 0.10 -15.17
N GLY A 175 7.14 0.21 -14.57
CA GLY A 175 7.02 0.38 -13.13
C GLY A 175 7.55 -0.82 -12.35
N LEU A 176 7.38 -2.02 -12.90
CA LEU A 176 7.86 -3.26 -12.31
C LEU A 176 9.38 -3.42 -12.48
N GLU A 177 9.93 -3.10 -13.64
CA GLU A 177 11.37 -3.01 -13.88
C GLU A 177 12.04 -2.04 -12.90
N GLN A 178 11.46 -0.87 -12.64
CA GLN A 178 12.02 0.08 -11.67
C GLN A 178 11.92 -0.39 -10.21
N ALA A 179 11.02 -1.33 -9.91
CA ALA A 179 10.81 -1.85 -8.56
C ALA A 179 11.60 -3.14 -8.30
N THR A 180 12.12 -3.79 -9.33
CA THR A 180 12.73 -5.13 -9.26
C THR A 180 14.04 -5.15 -10.06
N GLU A 181 14.73 -6.28 -10.07
CA GLU A 181 15.92 -6.46 -10.91
C GLU A 181 15.57 -7.06 -12.29
N LEU A 182 14.27 -7.22 -12.59
CA LEU A 182 13.80 -7.75 -13.86
C LEU A 182 14.05 -6.77 -14.99
N SER A 183 14.49 -7.28 -16.13
CA SER A 183 14.42 -6.54 -17.39
C SER A 183 12.97 -6.23 -17.75
N ARG A 184 12.76 -5.21 -18.58
CA ARG A 184 11.43 -4.87 -19.09
C ARG A 184 10.70 -6.06 -19.76
N GLU A 185 11.42 -6.92 -20.46
CA GLU A 185 10.83 -8.09 -21.13
C GLU A 185 10.39 -9.17 -20.12
N GLU A 186 11.18 -9.39 -19.06
CA GLU A 186 10.81 -10.29 -17.96
C GLU A 186 9.65 -9.72 -17.15
N ALA A 187 9.65 -8.41 -16.88
CA ALA A 187 8.54 -7.73 -16.21
C ALA A 187 7.22 -7.86 -16.99
N SER A 188 7.27 -7.70 -18.32
CA SER A 188 6.11 -7.89 -19.20
C SER A 188 5.60 -9.33 -19.15
N ARG A 189 6.51 -10.32 -19.25
CA ARG A 189 6.17 -11.74 -19.13
C ARG A 189 5.56 -12.08 -17.79
N PHE A 190 6.15 -11.59 -16.69
CA PHE A 190 5.63 -11.79 -15.35
C PHE A 190 4.20 -11.25 -15.19
N ILE A 191 3.91 -10.05 -15.71
CA ILE A 191 2.55 -9.48 -15.67
C ILE A 191 1.58 -10.35 -16.49
N ALA A 192 2.01 -10.84 -17.65
CA ALA A 192 1.20 -11.74 -18.48
C ALA A 192 0.89 -13.05 -17.72
N ASP A 193 1.92 -13.73 -17.21
CA ASP A 193 1.79 -14.97 -16.44
C ASP A 193 0.90 -14.80 -15.21
N TYR A 194 1.01 -13.65 -14.53
CA TYR A 194 0.16 -13.32 -13.39
C TYR A 194 -1.33 -13.29 -13.78
N PHE A 195 -1.67 -12.61 -14.87
CA PHE A 195 -3.04 -12.52 -15.33
C PHE A 195 -3.54 -13.79 -16.02
N ASP A 196 -2.65 -14.62 -16.56
CA ASP A 196 -2.99 -15.94 -17.08
C ASP A 196 -3.30 -16.92 -15.93
N LYS A 197 -2.60 -16.79 -14.79
CA LYS A 197 -2.90 -17.53 -13.56
C LYS A 197 -4.21 -17.08 -12.90
N TYR A 198 -4.52 -15.78 -12.95
CA TYR A 198 -5.71 -15.16 -12.34
C TYR A 198 -6.57 -14.44 -13.39
N PRO A 199 -7.20 -15.18 -14.34
CA PRO A 199 -7.94 -14.59 -15.45
C PRO A 199 -9.18 -13.81 -15.01
N GLY A 200 -9.84 -14.21 -13.92
CA GLY A 200 -10.98 -13.49 -13.35
C GLY A 200 -10.59 -12.12 -12.80
N VAL A 201 -9.37 -11.99 -12.27
CA VAL A 201 -8.82 -10.68 -11.85
C VAL A 201 -8.68 -9.78 -13.07
N LYS A 202 -8.07 -10.26 -14.17
CA LYS A 202 -7.93 -9.49 -15.41
C LYS A 202 -9.29 -9.00 -15.92
N GLN A 203 -10.28 -9.92 -15.99
CA GLN A 203 -11.63 -9.60 -16.45
C GLN A 203 -12.27 -8.52 -15.57
N TYR A 204 -12.18 -8.67 -14.25
CA TYR A 204 -12.71 -7.70 -13.28
C TYR A 204 -12.08 -6.31 -13.42
N LEU A 205 -10.75 -6.24 -13.61
CA LEU A 205 -10.07 -4.95 -13.78
C LEU A 205 -10.54 -4.24 -15.06
N GLU A 206 -10.65 -4.95 -16.18
CA GLU A 206 -11.13 -4.38 -17.44
C GLU A 206 -12.61 -3.98 -17.35
N SER A 207 -13.47 -4.81 -16.77
CA SER A 207 -14.89 -4.47 -16.59
C SER A 207 -15.08 -3.27 -15.66
N THR A 208 -14.24 -3.12 -14.63
CA THR A 208 -14.27 -1.98 -13.73
C THR A 208 -13.87 -0.68 -14.44
N LYS A 209 -12.87 -0.73 -15.33
CA LYS A 209 -12.51 0.42 -16.17
C LYS A 209 -13.66 0.81 -17.10
N GLU A 210 -14.30 -0.17 -17.73
CA GLU A 210 -15.43 0.08 -18.63
C GLU A 210 -16.62 0.66 -17.89
N GLN A 211 -16.99 0.09 -16.74
CA GLN A 211 -18.02 0.65 -15.86
C GLN A 211 -17.71 2.10 -15.48
N ALA A 212 -16.45 2.41 -15.17
CA ALA A 212 -16.04 3.78 -14.85
C ALA A 212 -16.23 4.72 -16.05
N ARG A 213 -15.97 4.28 -17.28
CA ARG A 213 -16.18 5.05 -18.52
C ARG A 213 -17.66 5.28 -18.80
N GLU A 214 -18.48 4.24 -18.62
CA GLU A 214 -19.92 4.31 -18.87
C GLU A 214 -20.67 5.14 -17.83
N LEU A 215 -20.38 4.93 -16.54
CA LEU A 215 -21.14 5.53 -15.43
C LEU A 215 -20.49 6.80 -14.87
N GLY A 216 -19.21 7.03 -15.15
CA GLY A 216 -18.43 8.14 -14.56
C GLY A 216 -18.03 7.94 -13.10
N TYR A 217 -18.32 6.77 -12.50
CA TYR A 217 -17.94 6.42 -11.14
C TYR A 217 -17.74 4.92 -10.96
N VAL A 218 -17.07 4.54 -9.88
CA VAL A 218 -16.96 3.16 -9.39
C VAL A 218 -17.51 3.06 -7.97
N GLN A 219 -17.83 1.85 -7.50
CA GLN A 219 -18.39 1.65 -6.17
C GLN A 219 -17.88 0.42 -5.44
N THR A 220 -17.99 0.43 -4.11
CA THR A 220 -17.66 -0.71 -3.23
C THR A 220 -18.82 -1.71 -3.13
N LEU A 221 -18.59 -2.83 -2.46
CA LEU A 221 -19.62 -3.84 -2.17
C LEU A 221 -20.84 -3.26 -1.43
N LEU A 222 -20.63 -2.29 -0.53
CA LEU A 222 -21.71 -1.62 0.21
C LEU A 222 -22.21 -0.34 -0.47
N GLY A 223 -21.86 -0.13 -1.75
CA GLY A 223 -22.40 0.97 -2.56
C GLY A 223 -21.75 2.33 -2.31
N ARG A 224 -20.59 2.42 -1.62
CA ARG A 224 -19.83 3.67 -1.54
C ARG A 224 -19.30 4.02 -2.92
N ARG A 225 -19.54 5.24 -3.41
CA ARG A 225 -19.14 5.68 -4.75
C ARG A 225 -17.93 6.60 -4.75
N ARG A 226 -17.16 6.55 -5.84
CA ARG A 226 -16.14 7.55 -6.21
C ARG A 226 -16.26 7.90 -7.68
N SER A 227 -16.50 9.18 -7.99
CA SER A 227 -16.47 9.70 -9.35
C SER A 227 -15.05 9.66 -9.93
N ILE A 228 -14.94 9.24 -11.20
CA ILE A 228 -13.68 9.15 -11.94
C ILE A 228 -13.80 10.04 -13.19
N LEU A 229 -13.79 11.36 -12.98
CA LEU A 229 -14.06 12.36 -14.03
C LEU A 229 -13.10 12.25 -15.22
N GLU A 230 -11.84 11.90 -14.95
CA GLU A 230 -10.75 11.86 -15.93
C GLU A 230 -10.65 10.54 -16.72
N ILE A 231 -11.61 9.62 -16.54
CA ILE A 231 -11.57 8.29 -17.19
C ILE A 231 -11.66 8.38 -18.72
N GLY A 232 -12.28 9.44 -19.24
CA GLY A 232 -12.40 9.72 -20.68
C GLY A 232 -11.36 10.69 -21.22
N SER A 233 -10.35 11.08 -20.43
CA SER A 233 -9.38 12.10 -20.84
C SER A 233 -8.63 11.70 -22.11
N SER A 234 -8.47 12.62 -23.06
CA SER A 234 -7.66 12.39 -24.27
C SER A 234 -6.17 12.28 -23.94
N ASN A 235 -5.73 12.91 -22.84
CA ASN A 235 -4.37 12.79 -22.34
C ASN A 235 -4.15 11.40 -21.73
N ARG A 236 -3.27 10.61 -22.35
CA ARG A 236 -2.97 9.23 -21.94
C ARG A 236 -2.55 9.11 -20.47
N GLN A 237 -1.68 10.00 -19.98
CA GLN A 237 -1.17 9.91 -18.60
C GLN A 237 -2.27 10.18 -17.57
N VAL A 238 -3.15 11.15 -17.88
CA VAL A 238 -4.30 11.50 -17.04
C VAL A 238 -5.31 10.35 -17.01
N ARG A 239 -5.63 9.78 -18.18
CA ARG A 239 -6.53 8.63 -18.31
C ARG A 239 -6.00 7.38 -17.59
N GLU A 240 -4.74 7.01 -17.79
CA GLU A 240 -4.13 5.86 -17.09
C GLU A 240 -4.14 6.05 -15.57
N ALA A 241 -3.92 7.27 -15.08
CA ALA A 241 -4.05 7.57 -13.65
C ALA A 241 -5.50 7.40 -13.16
N ALA A 242 -6.48 7.81 -13.96
CA ALA A 242 -7.90 7.62 -13.68
C ALA A 242 -8.29 6.14 -13.65
N GLU A 243 -7.81 5.33 -14.60
CA GLU A 243 -8.02 3.89 -14.64
C GLU A 243 -7.44 3.20 -13.40
N ARG A 244 -6.23 3.56 -12.97
CA ARG A 244 -5.65 3.04 -11.71
C ARG A 244 -6.50 3.40 -10.48
N MET A 245 -7.07 4.61 -10.46
CA MET A 245 -7.98 5.03 -9.39
C MET A 245 -9.30 4.25 -9.42
N ALA A 246 -9.83 3.96 -10.62
CA ALA A 246 -11.05 3.21 -10.84
C ALA A 246 -10.93 1.77 -10.34
N ILE A 247 -9.83 1.08 -10.66
CA ILE A 247 -9.63 -0.32 -10.24
C ILE A 247 -9.27 -0.44 -8.75
N ASN A 248 -8.55 0.52 -8.19
CA ASN A 248 -8.12 0.47 -6.78
C ASN A 248 -9.26 0.77 -5.80
N MET A 249 -10.15 1.71 -6.13
CA MET A 249 -11.13 2.22 -5.18
C MET A 249 -12.14 1.16 -4.70
N PRO A 250 -12.74 0.31 -5.55
CA PRO A 250 -13.66 -0.73 -5.11
C PRO A 250 -13.02 -1.72 -4.12
N VAL A 251 -11.78 -2.14 -4.38
CA VAL A 251 -11.03 -3.06 -3.51
C VAL A 251 -10.74 -2.39 -2.17
N GLN A 252 -10.05 -1.24 -2.19
CA GLN A 252 -9.64 -0.53 -0.99
C GLN A 252 -10.83 -0.04 -0.15
N GLY A 253 -11.87 0.43 -0.84
CA GLY A 253 -13.08 0.93 -0.20
C GLY A 253 -13.92 -0.19 0.39
N THR A 254 -13.99 -1.36 -0.25
CA THR A 254 -14.65 -2.55 0.33
C THR A 254 -13.93 -2.98 1.61
N SER A 255 -12.60 -3.01 1.63
CA SER A 255 -11.84 -3.27 2.87
C SER A 255 -12.14 -2.23 3.96
N ALA A 256 -12.27 -0.96 3.59
CA ALA A 256 -12.62 0.12 4.52
C ALA A 256 -14.05 -0.01 5.06
N ASP A 257 -14.97 -0.48 4.23
CA ASP A 257 -16.35 -0.73 4.61
C ASP A 257 -16.45 -1.93 5.57
N ILE A 258 -15.72 -3.02 5.30
CA ILE A 258 -15.66 -4.21 6.18
C ILE A 258 -15.19 -3.84 7.59
N ILE A 259 -14.05 -3.14 7.73
CA ILE A 259 -13.55 -2.76 9.06
C ILE A 259 -14.50 -1.80 9.78
N LYS A 260 -15.19 -0.90 9.03
CA LYS A 260 -16.18 0.00 9.62
C LYS A 260 -17.40 -0.73 10.15
N VAL A 261 -17.88 -1.75 9.42
CA VAL A 261 -18.97 -2.61 9.90
C VAL A 261 -18.53 -3.41 11.12
N ALA A 262 -17.30 -3.95 11.13
CA ALA A 262 -16.78 -4.71 12.26
C ALA A 262 -16.56 -3.88 13.54
N MET A 263 -16.47 -2.55 13.42
CA MET A 263 -16.36 -1.63 14.57
C MET A 263 -17.70 -1.31 15.24
N ILE A 264 -18.83 -1.63 14.59
CA ILE A 264 -20.19 -1.40 15.10
C ILE A 264 -20.65 -2.63 15.87
#